data_AF-A0A2B2BXJ3-F1
#
_entry.id   AF-A0A2B2BXJ3-F1
#
_cell.length_a   1.000
_cell.length_b   1.000
_cell.length_c   1.000
_cell.angle_alpha   90.00
_cell.angle_beta   90.00
_cell.angle_gamma   90.00
#
_symmetry.space_group_name_H-M   'P 1'
#
loop_
_entity.id
_entity.type
_entity.pdbx_description
1 polymer ?
#
loop_
_entity_poly.entity_id
_entity_poly.type
_entity_poly.pdbx_seq_one_letter_code
_entity_poly.pdbx_strand_id
1 'polypeptide(L)'
;MHNSYWYYALLVLSISLFSFILFKKRNTQSLYLLLTNIGGAFLIETVIYNFLACYNYNPNFIKANEFYDNNLGAFVSNAFALPVVATLIAVFHLNWIWIIFFSGLFVGIEWLFLKLHIYSHNWWRLAYTGLGLPFYFAMPRFIITGFCVLPKDSNIIGSFI
;
A
#
# COMPACT_ATOMS: atom_id res chain seq x y z
N MET A 1 -4.79 24.95 5.41
CA MET A 1 -3.63 24.48 4.62
C MET A 1 -4.11 23.31 3.77
N HIS A 2 -3.63 23.16 2.53
CA HIS A 2 -4.16 22.12 1.62
C HIS A 2 -3.58 20.74 2.01
N ASN A 3 -4.25 20.06 2.95
CA ASN A 3 -3.92 18.72 3.42
C ASN A 3 -3.79 17.70 2.27
N SER A 4 -4.51 17.95 1.17
CA SER A 4 -4.57 17.16 -0.05
C SER A 4 -3.21 16.95 -0.71
N TYR A 5 -2.25 17.87 -0.55
CA TYR A 5 -0.94 17.77 -1.19
C TYR A 5 -0.18 16.50 -0.80
N TRP A 6 -0.28 16.07 0.46
CA TRP A 6 0.40 14.86 0.94
C TRP A 6 -0.18 13.60 0.30
N TYR A 7 -1.51 13.56 0.15
CA TYR A 7 -2.18 12.46 -0.53
C TYR A 7 -1.92 12.46 -2.03
N TYR A 8 -1.87 13.63 -2.69
CA TYR A 8 -1.47 13.73 -4.09
C TYR A 8 -0.02 13.28 -4.31
N ALA A 9 0.90 13.66 -3.43
CA ALA A 9 2.29 13.21 -3.50
C ALA A 9 2.37 11.68 -3.39
N LEU A 10 1.64 11.09 -2.44
CA LEU A 10 1.58 9.64 -2.26
C LEU A 10 0.96 8.92 -3.47
N LEU A 11 -0.10 9.49 -4.05
CA LEU A 11 -0.77 8.97 -5.24
C LEU A 11 0.18 8.99 -6.44
N VAL A 12 0.84 10.12 -6.71
CA VAL A 12 1.79 10.27 -7.83
C VAL A 12 2.96 9.31 -7.67
N LEU A 13 3.50 9.16 -6.46
CA LEU A 13 4.57 8.21 -6.18
C LEU A 13 4.13 6.77 -6.42
N SER A 14 2.91 6.43 -6.00
CA SER A 14 2.35 5.09 -6.17
C SER A 14 2.06 4.77 -7.65
N ILE A 15 1.51 5.72 -8.41
CA ILE A 15 1.32 5.58 -9.86
C ILE A 15 2.67 5.45 -10.58
N SER A 16 3.68 6.21 -10.17
CA SER A 16 5.03 6.16 -10.75
C SER A 16 5.70 4.81 -10.50
N LEU A 17 5.62 4.31 -9.26
CA LEU A 17 6.11 2.98 -8.91
C LEU A 17 5.37 1.88 -9.67
N PHE A 18 4.05 1.97 -9.76
CA PHE A 18 3.26 1.01 -10.52
C PHE A 18 3.64 1.00 -12.00
N SER A 19 3.76 2.18 -12.61
CA SER A 19 4.20 2.33 -13.99
C SER A 19 5.59 1.70 -14.17
N PHE A 20 6.52 1.94 -13.25
CA PHE A 20 7.84 1.32 -13.25
C PHE A 20 7.77 -0.23 -13.22
N ILE A 21 6.92 -0.82 -12.37
CA ILE A 21 6.72 -2.28 -12.32
C ILE A 21 6.28 -2.81 -13.69
N LEU A 22 5.26 -2.18 -14.30
CA LEU A 22 4.74 -2.57 -15.61
C LEU A 22 5.79 -2.42 -16.71
N PHE A 23 6.52 -1.30 -16.74
CA PHE A 23 7.57 -1.07 -17.74
C PHE A 23 8.73 -2.05 -17.62
N LYS A 24 9.13 -2.42 -16.40
CA LYS A 24 10.29 -3.28 -16.17
C LYS A 24 10.00 -4.76 -16.44
N LYS A 25 8.82 -5.26 -16.07
CA LYS A 25 8.44 -6.67 -16.28
C LYS A 25 7.69 -6.93 -17.57
N ARG A 26 6.97 -5.94 -18.11
CA ARG A 26 6.18 -6.03 -19.35
C ARG A 26 5.27 -7.26 -19.40
N ASN A 27 4.67 -7.61 -18.27
CA ASN A 27 3.88 -8.83 -18.10
C ASN A 27 2.50 -8.51 -17.47
N THR A 28 1.45 -9.09 -18.04
CA THR A 28 0.06 -8.96 -17.55
C THR A 28 -0.14 -9.58 -16.16
N GLN A 29 0.69 -10.54 -15.78
CA GLN A 29 0.68 -11.17 -14.47
C GLN A 29 0.93 -10.17 -13.32
N SER A 30 1.80 -9.18 -13.54
CA SER A 30 2.05 -8.12 -12.55
C SER A 30 0.82 -7.21 -12.34
N LEU A 31 0.01 -7.02 -13.39
CA LEU A 31 -1.25 -6.28 -13.30
C LEU A 31 -2.29 -7.07 -12.48
N TYR A 32 -2.47 -8.37 -12.76
CA TYR A 32 -3.41 -9.20 -12.01
C TYR A 32 -3.03 -9.32 -10.53
N LEU A 33 -1.74 -9.41 -10.24
CA LEU A 33 -1.27 -9.39 -8.86
C LEU A 33 -1.60 -8.07 -8.16
N LEU A 34 -1.39 -6.93 -8.82
CA LEU A 34 -1.80 -5.65 -8.25
C LEU A 34 -3.30 -5.60 -7.98
N LEU A 35 -4.13 -5.97 -8.95
CA LEU A 35 -5.58 -5.97 -8.79
C LEU A 35 -6.03 -6.88 -7.63
N THR A 36 -5.37 -8.02 -7.47
CA THR A 36 -5.59 -8.93 -6.33
C THR A 36 -5.22 -8.27 -5.00
N ASN A 37 -4.07 -7.60 -4.94
CA ASN A 37 -3.62 -6.89 -3.74
C ASN A 37 -4.51 -5.70 -3.40
N ILE A 38 -4.98 -4.95 -4.40
CA ILE A 38 -5.96 -3.86 -4.25
C ILE A 38 -7.27 -4.42 -3.70
N GLY A 39 -7.80 -5.49 -4.29
CA GLY A 39 -9.01 -6.16 -3.79
C GLY A 39 -8.86 -6.62 -2.34
N GLY A 40 -7.72 -7.22 -1.99
CA GLY A 40 -7.40 -7.61 -0.61
C GLY A 40 -7.32 -6.42 0.35
N ALA A 41 -6.68 -5.33 -0.06
CA ALA A 41 -6.62 -4.11 0.75
C ALA A 41 -8.01 -3.49 0.95
N PHE A 42 -8.87 -3.48 -0.07
CA PHE A 42 -10.26 -3.04 0.07
C PHE A 42 -11.06 -3.87 1.06
N LEU A 43 -10.88 -5.19 1.09
CA LEU A 43 -11.54 -6.05 2.08
C LEU A 43 -11.07 -5.69 3.49
N ILE A 44 -9.76 -5.52 3.69
CA ILE A 44 -9.19 -5.10 4.97
C ILE A 44 -9.75 -3.73 5.38
N GLU A 45 -9.66 -2.72 4.52
CA GLU A 45 -10.21 -1.37 4.76
C GLU A 45 -11.71 -1.40 5.04
N THR A 46 -12.48 -2.23 4.34
CA THR A 46 -13.91 -2.34 4.63
C THR A 46 -14.17 -2.81 6.06
N VAL A 47 -13.38 -3.78 6.55
CA VAL A 47 -13.49 -4.24 7.93
C VAL A 47 -12.98 -3.20 8.92
N ILE A 48 -11.74 -2.71 8.77
CA ILE A 48 -11.10 -1.86 9.77
C ILE A 48 -11.61 -0.40 9.74
N TYR A 49 -11.84 0.14 8.55
CA TYR A 49 -12.24 1.52 8.38
C TYR A 49 -13.77 1.68 8.38
N ASN A 50 -14.50 0.94 7.55
CA ASN A 50 -15.96 1.14 7.45
C ASN A 50 -16.75 0.51 8.62
N PHE A 51 -16.45 -0.73 9.00
CA PHE A 51 -17.20 -1.40 10.08
C PHE A 51 -16.70 -1.04 11.47
N LEU A 52 -15.37 -0.95 11.62
CA LEU A 52 -14.72 -0.78 12.91
C LEU A 52 -14.40 0.68 13.23
N ALA A 53 -14.48 1.59 12.25
CA ALA A 53 -14.18 3.01 12.42
C ALA A 53 -12.85 3.25 13.15
N CYS A 54 -11.80 2.50 12.78
CA CYS A 54 -10.50 2.53 13.45
C CYS A 54 -9.83 3.92 13.44
N TYR A 55 -10.00 4.66 12.35
CA TYR A 55 -9.37 5.94 12.09
C TYR A 55 -10.17 6.78 11.11
N ASN A 56 -9.88 8.08 11.07
CA ASN A 56 -10.45 9.02 10.10
C ASN A 56 -9.33 9.68 9.29
N TYR A 57 -9.57 9.84 8.00
CA TYR A 57 -8.74 10.69 7.14
C TYR A 57 -9.34 12.10 7.09
N ASN A 58 -8.56 13.10 6.74
CA ASN A 58 -9.07 14.45 6.45
C ASN A 58 -8.29 15.09 5.29
N PRO A 59 -8.32 14.50 4.09
CA PRO A 59 -7.51 14.93 2.96
C PRO A 59 -7.99 16.26 2.35
N ASN A 60 -9.23 16.70 2.61
CA ASN A 60 -9.84 17.92 2.09
C ASN A 60 -9.87 18.02 0.55
N PHE A 61 -10.02 16.89 -0.15
CA PHE A 61 -10.28 16.84 -1.59
C PHE A 61 -11.69 17.34 -1.93
N ILE A 62 -12.71 16.84 -1.22
CA ILE A 62 -14.12 17.13 -1.45
C ILE A 62 -14.69 17.85 -0.22
N LYS A 63 -14.80 19.18 -0.30
CA LYS A 63 -15.34 19.99 0.80
C LYS A 63 -16.84 19.78 1.03
N ALA A 64 -17.56 19.30 0.03
CA ALA A 64 -19.02 19.17 0.08
C ALA A 64 -19.48 17.97 0.91
N ASN A 65 -18.64 16.95 1.12
CA ASN A 65 -19.03 15.74 1.84
C ASN A 65 -17.81 15.03 2.47
N GLU A 66 -17.75 15.08 3.79
CA GLU A 66 -16.69 14.51 4.63
C GLU A 66 -16.58 12.98 4.50
N PHE A 67 -17.71 12.28 4.31
CA PHE A 67 -17.70 10.83 4.14
C PHE A 67 -16.94 10.43 2.87
N TYR A 68 -17.23 11.07 1.73
CA TYR A 68 -16.52 10.77 0.49
C TYR A 68 -15.06 11.23 0.53
N ASP A 69 -14.79 12.35 1.20
CA ASP A 69 -13.43 12.85 1.38
C ASP A 69 -12.55 11.85 2.15
N ASN A 70 -13.06 11.34 3.27
CA ASN A 70 -12.31 10.40 4.12
C ASN A 70 -12.07 9.07 3.39
N ASN A 71 -13.07 8.58 2.65
CA ASN A 71 -12.93 7.38 1.83
C ASN A 71 -11.88 7.54 0.71
N LEU A 72 -11.77 8.73 0.10
CA LEU A 72 -10.71 9.00 -0.87
C LEU A 72 -9.32 9.00 -0.22
N GLY A 73 -9.20 9.52 1.00
CA GLY A 73 -7.98 9.44 1.78
C GLY A 73 -7.57 7.98 2.03
N ALA A 74 -8.49 7.17 2.53
CA ALA A 74 -8.30 5.74 2.76
C ALA A 74 -7.92 4.98 1.49
N PHE A 75 -8.58 5.30 0.38
CA PHE A 75 -8.29 4.69 -0.91
C PHE A 75 -6.87 4.97 -1.36
N VAL A 76 -6.47 6.24 -1.38
CA VAL A 76 -5.14 6.65 -1.86
C VAL A 76 -4.04 6.10 -0.97
N SER A 77 -4.18 6.21 0.36
CA SER A 77 -3.11 5.84 1.28
C SER A 77 -3.00 4.34 1.50
N ASN A 78 -4.12 3.64 1.68
CA ASN A 78 -4.10 2.24 2.11
C ASN A 78 -4.52 1.31 0.98
N ALA A 79 -5.65 1.57 0.34
CA ALA A 79 -6.20 0.66 -0.68
C ALA A 79 -5.46 0.72 -2.04
N PHE A 80 -4.54 1.67 -2.22
CA PHE A 80 -3.73 1.78 -3.43
C PHE A 80 -2.22 1.74 -3.17
N ALA A 81 -1.68 2.61 -2.30
CA ALA A 81 -0.23 2.69 -2.09
C ALA A 81 0.37 1.40 -1.49
N LEU A 82 -0.32 0.77 -0.52
CA LEU A 82 0.13 -0.49 0.08
C LEU A 82 0.15 -1.64 -0.96
N PRO A 83 -0.92 -1.89 -1.73
CA PRO A 83 -0.89 -2.88 -2.83
C PRO A 83 0.23 -2.67 -3.84
N VAL A 84 0.54 -1.42 -4.21
CA VAL A 84 1.62 -1.13 -5.17
C VAL A 84 2.96 -1.60 -4.64
N VAL A 85 3.26 -1.32 -3.37
CA VAL A 85 4.51 -1.75 -2.73
C VAL A 85 4.54 -3.25 -2.47
N ALA A 86 3.40 -3.85 -2.07
CA ALA A 86 3.28 -5.30 -1.95
C ALA A 86 3.57 -6.01 -3.29
N THR A 87 3.05 -5.45 -4.39
CA THR A 87 3.30 -5.93 -5.75
C THR A 87 4.76 -5.77 -6.14
N LEU A 88 5.39 -4.62 -5.85
CA LEU A 88 6.82 -4.38 -6.08
C LEU A 88 7.67 -5.46 -5.38
N ILE A 89 7.43 -5.69 -4.09
CA ILE A 89 8.18 -6.66 -3.28
C ILE A 89 8.07 -8.06 -3.87
N ALA A 90 6.86 -8.46 -4.27
CA ALA A 90 6.61 -9.80 -4.77
C ALA A 90 7.18 -10.00 -6.18
N VAL A 91 6.97 -9.05 -7.09
CA VAL A 91 7.40 -9.12 -8.50
C VAL A 91 8.93 -9.09 -8.65
N PHE A 92 9.62 -8.35 -7.78
CA PHE A 92 11.08 -8.27 -7.77
C PHE A 92 11.74 -9.26 -6.80
N HIS A 93 10.96 -10.14 -6.16
CA HIS A 93 11.45 -11.10 -5.17
C HIS A 93 12.37 -10.47 -4.12
N LEU A 94 12.03 -9.25 -3.67
CA LEU A 94 12.81 -8.56 -2.64
C LEU A 94 12.86 -9.43 -1.38
N ASN A 95 13.92 -9.34 -0.57
CA ASN A 95 14.08 -10.13 0.64
C ASN A 95 13.28 -9.55 1.83
N TRP A 96 13.39 -10.15 3.03
CA TRP A 96 12.68 -9.68 4.22
C TRP A 96 13.13 -8.30 4.73
N ILE A 97 14.36 -7.89 4.44
CA ILE A 97 14.89 -6.57 4.81
C ILE A 97 14.05 -5.48 4.13
N TRP A 98 13.74 -5.65 2.85
CA TRP A 98 12.88 -4.72 2.11
C TRP A 98 11.44 -4.69 2.64
N ILE A 99 10.88 -5.82 3.09
CA ILE A 99 9.54 -5.82 3.75
C ILE A 99 9.58 -4.94 4.99
N ILE A 100 10.57 -5.13 5.86
CA ILE A 100 10.69 -4.36 7.10
C ILE A 100 10.91 -2.88 6.78
N PHE A 101 11.76 -2.57 5.80
CA PHE A 101 12.02 -1.21 5.36
C PHE A 101 10.75 -0.50 4.89
N PHE A 102 10.00 -1.11 3.96
CA PHE A 102 8.76 -0.51 3.47
C PHE A 102 7.68 -0.43 4.55
N SER A 103 7.60 -1.43 5.44
CA SER A 103 6.69 -1.38 6.59
C SER A 103 7.01 -0.19 7.50
N GLY A 104 8.29 0.00 7.82
CA GLY A 104 8.74 1.15 8.60
C GLY A 104 8.49 2.49 7.90
N LEU A 105 8.65 2.54 6.58
CA LEU A 105 8.36 3.73 5.78
C LEU A 105 6.87 4.12 5.88
N PHE A 106 5.96 3.16 5.72
CA PHE A 106 4.51 3.43 5.83
C PHE A 106 4.06 3.75 7.26
N VAL A 107 4.64 3.11 8.28
CA VAL A 107 4.44 3.52 9.68
C VAL A 107 4.92 4.97 9.89
N GLY A 108 6.04 5.34 9.28
CA GLY A 108 6.55 6.71 9.29
C GLY A 108 5.61 7.70 8.59
N ILE A 109 5.03 7.33 7.44
CA ILE A 109 4.01 8.13 6.74
C ILE A 109 2.77 8.30 7.62
N GLU A 110 2.25 7.23 8.21
CA GLU A 110 1.08 7.29 9.10
C GLU A 110 1.36 8.21 10.29
N TRP A 111 2.54 8.07 10.92
CA TRP A 111 2.98 8.96 12.00
C TRP A 111 3.08 10.42 11.55
N LEU A 112 3.62 10.68 10.35
CA LEU A 112 3.68 12.01 9.77
C LEU A 112 2.27 12.58 9.56
N PHE A 113 1.33 11.77 9.05
CA PHE A 113 -0.04 12.20 8.82
C PHE A 113 -0.78 12.52 10.13
N LEU A 114 -0.51 11.76 11.20
CA LEU A 114 -0.99 12.09 12.56
C LEU A 114 -0.43 13.44 13.03
N LYS A 115 0.87 13.68 12.84
CA LYS A 115 1.52 14.94 13.24
C LYS A 115 1.03 16.15 12.46
N LEU A 116 0.63 15.96 11.21
CA LEU A 116 0.06 17.00 10.36
C LEU A 116 -1.44 17.21 10.59
N HIS A 117 -2.08 16.42 11.47
CA HIS A 117 -3.52 16.44 11.73
C HIS A 117 -4.39 16.22 10.48
N ILE A 118 -3.84 15.52 9.48
CA ILE A 118 -4.55 15.13 8.25
C ILE A 118 -5.11 13.70 8.32
N TYR A 119 -4.83 13.03 9.42
CA TYR A 119 -5.25 11.69 9.79
C TYR A 119 -5.35 11.62 11.32
N SER A 120 -6.33 10.89 11.84
CA SER A 120 -6.51 10.71 13.27
C SER A 120 -6.92 9.30 13.61
N HIS A 121 -6.34 8.75 14.67
CA HIS A 121 -6.79 7.48 15.25
C HIS A 121 -8.03 7.71 16.12
N ASN A 122 -9.02 6.82 16.00
CA ASN A 122 -10.15 6.77 16.92
C ASN A 122 -9.78 5.86 18.11
N TRP A 123 -9.56 4.57 17.83
CA TRP A 123 -9.07 3.59 18.80
C TRP A 123 -7.90 2.75 18.26
N TRP A 124 -7.59 2.90 16.98
CA TRP A 124 -6.41 2.28 16.37
C TRP A 124 -5.12 2.81 17.00
N ARG A 125 -4.05 2.04 16.88
CA ARG A 125 -2.72 2.42 17.35
C ARG A 125 -1.73 2.18 16.24
N LEU A 126 -0.74 3.07 16.16
CA LEU A 126 0.36 2.96 15.18
C LEU A 126 1.06 1.57 15.24
N ALA A 127 1.10 0.94 16.42
CA ALA A 127 1.64 -0.40 16.60
C ALA A 127 0.88 -1.49 15.82
N TYR A 128 -0.44 -1.36 15.64
CA TYR A 128 -1.23 -2.31 14.87
C TYR A 128 -0.87 -2.26 13.39
N THR A 129 -0.67 -1.06 12.83
CA THR A 129 -0.14 -0.92 11.48
C THR A 129 1.27 -1.49 11.37
N GLY A 130 2.14 -1.17 12.33
CA GLY A 130 3.52 -1.66 12.33
C GLY A 130 3.64 -3.18 12.39
N LEU A 131 2.72 -3.87 13.07
CA LEU A 131 2.67 -5.33 13.09
C LEU A 131 1.98 -5.90 11.84
N GLY A 132 0.90 -5.26 11.36
CA GLY A 132 0.10 -5.76 10.23
C GLY A 132 0.81 -5.65 8.87
N LEU A 133 1.56 -4.58 8.63
CA LEU A 133 2.19 -4.32 7.34
C LEU A 133 3.20 -5.39 6.89
N PRO A 134 4.10 -5.90 7.76
CA PRO A 134 4.97 -7.00 7.40
C PRO A 134 4.21 -8.25 6.92
N PHE A 135 3.09 -8.59 7.57
CA PHE A 135 2.25 -9.72 7.14
C PHE A 135 1.59 -9.44 5.79
N TYR A 136 1.03 -8.23 5.61
CA TYR A 136 0.41 -7.83 4.36
C TYR A 136 1.42 -7.86 3.19
N PHE A 137 2.62 -7.33 3.37
CA PHE A 137 3.66 -7.34 2.32
C PHE A 137 4.30 -8.71 2.07
N ALA A 138 4.23 -9.64 3.01
CA ALA A 138 4.67 -11.01 2.80
C ALA A 138 3.65 -11.84 1.99
N MET A 139 2.36 -11.55 2.13
CA MET A 139 1.26 -12.33 1.56
C MET A 139 1.36 -12.55 0.02
N PRO A 140 1.64 -11.54 -0.82
CA PRO A 140 1.67 -11.73 -2.27
C PRO A 140 2.82 -12.62 -2.76
N ARG A 141 3.88 -12.82 -1.95
CA ARG A 141 4.93 -13.81 -2.28
C ARG A 141 4.37 -15.21 -2.38
N PHE A 142 3.42 -15.55 -1.52
CA PHE A 142 2.76 -16.86 -1.54
C PHE A 142 1.82 -16.98 -2.74
N ILE A 143 1.16 -15.89 -3.14
CA ILE A 143 0.32 -15.86 -4.35
C ILE A 143 1.16 -16.14 -5.60
N ILE A 144 2.29 -15.44 -5.77
CA ILE A 144 3.20 -15.66 -6.93
C ILE A 144 3.81 -17.07 -6.94
N THR A 145 4.04 -17.67 -5.77
CA THR A 145 4.69 -18.99 -5.68
C THR A 145 3.68 -20.14 -5.81
N GLY A 146 2.46 -19.95 -5.29
CA GLY A 146 1.39 -20.96 -5.29
C GLY A 146 0.55 -20.96 -6.56
N PHE A 147 0.30 -19.79 -7.15
CA PHE A 147 -0.14 -19.70 -8.53
C PHE A 147 1.10 -19.57 -9.40
N CYS A 148 1.25 -20.41 -10.42
CA CYS A 148 2.33 -20.33 -11.43
C CYS A 148 2.19 -19.04 -12.26
N VAL A 149 2.39 -17.88 -11.63
CA VAL A 149 2.06 -16.53 -12.12
C VAL A 149 3.32 -15.75 -12.45
N LEU A 150 4.51 -16.26 -12.18
CA LEU A 150 5.73 -15.84 -12.87
C LEU A 150 6.58 -17.09 -13.04
N PRO A 151 7.07 -17.43 -14.25
CA PRO A 151 8.16 -18.38 -14.35
C PRO A 151 9.29 -17.84 -13.46
N LYS A 152 9.83 -18.71 -12.61
CA LYS A 152 11.00 -18.42 -11.78
C LYS A 152 12.14 -18.15 -12.75
N ASP A 153 12.30 -16.90 -13.18
CA ASP A 153 13.38 -16.50 -14.09
C ASP A 153 14.69 -16.87 -13.40
N SER A 154 15.29 -17.95 -13.90
CA SER A 154 16.50 -18.58 -13.39
C SER A 154 17.77 -17.76 -13.66
N ASN A 155 17.67 -16.45 -13.91
CA ASN A 155 18.79 -15.62 -14.37
C ASN A 155 18.91 -14.24 -13.70
N ILE A 156 18.38 -14.02 -12.49
CA ILE A 156 18.70 -12.83 -11.69
C ILE A 156 19.16 -13.21 -10.28
N ILE A 157 20.01 -14.24 -10.19
CA ILE A 157 20.91 -14.44 -9.05
C ILE A 157 22.28 -13.97 -9.54
N GLY A 158 22.52 -12.65 -9.47
CA GLY A 158 23.77 -12.11 -10.03
C GLY A 158 23.88 -10.60 -10.06
N SER A 159 23.26 -9.87 -9.13
CA SER A 159 23.66 -8.49 -8.80
C SER A 159 22.89 -8.09 -7.55
N PHE A 160 23.53 -7.42 -6.60
CA PHE A 160 23.00 -7.04 -5.28
C PHE A 160 23.06 -8.13 -4.20
N ILE A 161 24.27 -8.66 -4.00
CA ILE A 161 24.86 -8.68 -2.65
C ILE A 161 25.43 -7.29 -2.40
#